data_AF-A0A1X1QQJ9-F1
#
_entry.id   AF-A0A1X1QQJ9-F1
#
_cell.length_a   1.000
_cell.length_b   1.000
_cell.length_c   1.000
_cell.angle_alpha   90.00
_cell.angle_beta   90.00
_cell.angle_gamma   90.00
#
_symmetry.space_group_name_H-M   'P 1'
#
loop_
_entity.id
_entity.type
_entity.pdbx_description
1 polymer ?
#
loop_
_entity_poly.entity_id
_entity_poly.type
_entity_poly.pdbx_seq_one_letter_code
_entity_poly.pdbx_strand_id
1 'polypeptide(L)'
;MKADAYTKILDALHKSKKFSNEHLQAMCKTKEVFEERDKALRKLSKDSHEKLLRAVDVGAFLLCEEAVDVLKDYERQTDDLHKSETWLEYIDAVNTINHRTLTNLMLIARKDLKQ
;
A
#
# COMPACT_ATOMS: atom_id res chain seq x y z
N MET A 1 16.52 1.26 13.94
CA MET A 1 16.37 -0.16 13.51
C MET A 1 14.91 -0.56 13.29
N LYS A 2 14.09 -0.78 14.32
CA LYS A 2 12.67 -1.16 14.15
C LYS A 2 11.77 0.01 13.67
N ALA A 3 11.93 1.19 14.28
CA ALA A 3 11.22 2.40 13.87
C ALA A 3 11.49 2.80 12.41
N ASP A 4 12.73 2.64 11.94
CA ASP A 4 13.10 2.91 10.55
C ASP A 4 12.44 1.92 9.58
N ALA A 5 12.36 0.64 9.95
CA ALA A 5 11.68 -0.38 9.15
C ALA A 5 10.19 -0.05 9.00
N TYR A 6 9.50 0.24 10.12
CA TYR A 6 8.11 0.71 10.07
C TYR A 6 7.94 1.98 9.22
N THR A 7 8.83 2.96 9.39
CA THR A 7 8.75 4.23 8.63
C THR A 7 8.87 4.00 7.13
N LYS A 8 9.80 3.16 6.69
CA LYS A 8 9.97 2.81 5.26
C LYS A 8 8.74 2.10 4.70
N ILE A 9 8.14 1.19 5.45
CA ILE A 9 6.94 0.46 5.04
C ILE A 9 5.73 1.40 4.96
N LEU A 10 5.51 2.22 5.98
CA LEU A 10 4.40 3.18 6.01
C LEU A 10 4.51 4.21 4.88
N ASP A 11 5.72 4.70 4.58
CA ASP A 11 5.96 5.62 3.46
C ASP A 11 5.70 4.94 2.10
N ALA A 12 6.10 3.68 1.92
CA ALA A 12 5.80 2.91 0.72
C ALA A 12 4.29 2.71 0.52
N LEU A 13 3.54 2.33 1.57
CA LEU A 13 2.08 2.21 1.53
C LEU A 13 1.41 3.55 1.21
N HIS A 14 1.89 4.63 1.82
CA HIS A 14 1.36 5.97 1.57
C HIS A 14 1.54 6.39 0.10
N LYS A 15 2.71 6.11 -0.47
CA LYS A 15 3.01 6.38 -1.90
C LYS A 15 2.18 5.48 -2.83
N SER A 16 1.98 4.21 -2.49
CA SER A 16 1.12 3.30 -3.26
C SER A 16 -0.34 3.79 -3.27
N LYS A 17 -0.86 4.23 -2.12
CA LYS A 17 -2.23 4.77 -2.00
C LYS A 17 -2.47 6.01 -2.87
N LYS A 18 -1.43 6.78 -3.19
CA LYS A 18 -1.55 8.00 -4.01
C LYS A 18 -2.13 7.70 -5.40
N PHE A 19 -1.79 6.56 -5.98
CA PHE A 19 -2.32 6.13 -7.27
C PHE A 19 -3.84 5.95 -7.22
N SER A 20 -4.37 5.18 -6.27
CA SER A 20 -5.81 4.94 -6.18
C SER A 20 -6.58 6.19 -5.74
N ASN A 21 -6.03 6.99 -4.83
CA ASN A 21 -6.65 8.25 -4.39
C ASN A 21 -6.83 9.24 -5.54
N GLU A 22 -5.80 9.46 -6.38
CA GLU A 22 -5.89 10.43 -7.47
C GLU A 22 -6.89 9.97 -8.55
N HIS A 23 -6.95 8.66 -8.84
CA HIS A 23 -7.93 8.10 -9.76
C HIS A 23 -9.37 8.22 -9.22
N LEU A 24 -9.61 7.86 -7.95
CA LEU A 24 -10.92 8.01 -7.33
C LEU A 24 -11.37 9.48 -7.29
N GLN A 25 -10.46 10.41 -6.95
CA GLN A 25 -10.78 11.84 -6.93
C GLN A 25 -11.12 12.38 -8.33
N ALA A 26 -10.41 11.93 -9.36
CA ALA A 26 -10.69 12.32 -10.74
C ALA A 26 -12.09 11.84 -11.16
N MET A 27 -12.42 10.58 -10.87
CA MET A 27 -13.73 10.00 -11.12
C MET A 27 -14.87 10.75 -10.40
N CYS A 28 -14.71 11.06 -9.10
CA CYS A 28 -15.70 11.84 -8.36
C CYS A 28 -15.91 13.26 -8.92
N LYS A 29 -14.89 13.83 -9.57
CA LYS A 29 -14.94 15.17 -10.16
C LYS A 29 -15.33 15.16 -11.64
N THR A 30 -15.73 13.99 -12.18
CA THR A 30 -15.96 13.77 -13.62
C THR A 30 -14.83 14.30 -14.50
N LYS A 31 -13.59 14.16 -14.01
CA LYS A 31 -12.36 14.54 -14.69
C LYS A 31 -11.53 13.30 -14.99
N GLU A 32 -10.79 13.34 -16.07
CA GLU A 32 -9.79 12.33 -16.37
C GLU A 32 -8.44 12.70 -15.76
N VAL A 33 -7.66 11.68 -15.39
CA VAL A 33 -6.25 11.86 -15.06
C VAL A 33 -5.49 11.97 -16.39
N PHE A 34 -4.79 13.09 -16.61
CA PHE A 34 -3.99 13.27 -17.81
C PHE A 34 -2.98 12.13 -18.01
N GLU A 35 -2.75 11.72 -19.26
CA GLU A 35 -1.98 10.51 -19.59
C GLU A 35 -0.56 10.50 -18.99
N GLU A 36 0.16 11.62 -19.03
CA GLU A 36 1.48 11.74 -18.40
C GLU A 36 1.43 11.55 -16.88
N ARG A 37 0.36 12.03 -16.25
CA ARG A 37 0.14 11.90 -14.81
C ARG A 37 -0.21 10.46 -14.45
N ASP A 38 -1.05 9.79 -15.23
CA ASP A 38 -1.37 8.37 -15.03
C ASP A 38 -0.11 7.50 -15.13
N LYS A 39 0.71 7.70 -16.18
CA LYS A 39 2.01 7.00 -16.32
C LYS A 39 2.91 7.19 -15.10
N ALA A 40 3.00 8.42 -14.58
CA ALA A 40 3.78 8.72 -13.39
C ALA A 40 3.22 8.03 -12.12
N LEU A 41 1.89 8.00 -11.96
CA LEU A 41 1.23 7.36 -10.82
C LEU A 41 1.37 5.84 -10.86
N ARG A 42 1.22 5.21 -12.04
CA ARG A 42 1.44 3.77 -12.22
C ARG A 42 2.87 3.39 -11.88
N LYS A 43 3.85 4.15 -12.37
CA LYS A 43 5.27 3.94 -12.04
C LYS A 43 5.50 4.07 -10.53
N LEU A 44 4.98 5.14 -9.91
CA LEU A 44 5.11 5.34 -8.46
C LEU A 44 4.48 4.18 -7.67
N SER A 45 3.31 3.70 -8.08
CA SER A 45 2.62 2.57 -7.44
C SER A 45 3.46 1.30 -7.53
N LYS A 46 3.96 0.97 -8.73
CA LYS A 46 4.83 -0.18 -8.98
C LYS A 46 6.11 -0.12 -8.15
N ASP A 47 6.85 1.00 -8.24
CA ASP A 47 8.09 1.19 -7.49
C ASP A 47 7.87 1.11 -5.97
N SER A 48 6.72 1.57 -5.49
CA SER A 48 6.37 1.52 -4.07
C SER A 48 5.99 0.10 -3.63
N HIS A 49 5.28 -0.64 -4.47
CA HIS A 49 4.93 -2.03 -4.22
C HIS A 49 6.19 -2.92 -4.16
N GLU A 50 7.12 -2.78 -5.11
CA GLU A 50 8.40 -3.50 -5.09
C GLU A 50 9.27 -3.15 -3.86
N LYS A 51 9.21 -1.91 -3.38
CA LYS A 51 9.88 -1.50 -2.14
C LYS A 51 9.21 -2.12 -0.93
N LEU A 52 7.88 -2.22 -0.95
CA LEU A 52 7.12 -2.84 0.12
C LEU A 52 7.47 -4.32 0.23
N LEU A 53 7.41 -5.09 -0.87
CA LEU A 53 7.77 -6.52 -0.87
C LEU A 53 9.17 -6.75 -0.29
N ARG A 54 10.17 -5.99 -0.75
CA ARG A 54 11.52 -6.03 -0.17
C ARG A 54 11.56 -5.65 1.31
N ALA A 55 10.75 -4.70 1.73
CA ALA A 55 10.66 -4.31 3.13
C ALA A 55 9.91 -5.35 3.98
N VAL A 56 9.03 -6.17 3.40
CA VAL A 56 8.46 -7.35 4.06
C VAL A 56 9.56 -8.38 4.28
N ASP A 57 10.31 -8.72 3.23
CA ASP A 57 11.40 -9.73 3.29
C ASP A 57 12.47 -9.37 4.33
N VAL A 58 12.88 -8.09 4.35
CA VAL A 58 13.89 -7.60 5.29
C VAL A 58 13.28 -7.29 6.67
N GLY A 59 12.05 -6.79 6.69
CA GLY A 59 11.33 -6.41 7.90
C GLY A 59 10.89 -7.61 8.72
N ALA A 60 10.71 -8.78 8.12
CA ALA A 60 10.34 -10.01 8.84
C ALA A 60 11.33 -10.38 9.96
N PHE A 61 12.59 -9.94 9.86
CA PHE A 61 13.60 -10.14 10.90
C PHE A 61 13.57 -9.07 12.02
N LEU A 62 12.91 -7.93 11.78
CA LEU A 62 12.93 -6.76 12.66
C LEU A 62 11.57 -6.45 13.29
N LEU A 63 10.47 -6.82 12.65
CA LEU A 63 9.10 -6.52 13.07
C LEU A 63 8.54 -7.68 13.90
N CYS A 64 7.52 -7.41 14.73
CA CYS A 64 6.80 -8.48 15.40
C CYS A 64 5.96 -9.31 14.42
N GLU A 65 5.59 -10.53 14.83
CA GLU A 65 4.78 -11.46 14.02
C GLU A 65 3.47 -10.84 13.55
N GLU A 66 2.78 -10.07 14.41
CA GLU A 66 1.52 -9.38 14.06
C GLU A 66 1.70 -8.42 12.86
N ALA A 67 2.83 -7.71 12.79
CA ALA A 67 3.13 -6.82 11.67
C ALA A 67 3.45 -7.60 10.38
N VAL A 68 4.15 -8.72 10.50
CA VAL A 68 4.48 -9.60 9.37
C VAL A 68 3.21 -10.21 8.79
N ASP A 69 2.26 -10.64 9.63
CA ASP A 69 1.00 -11.21 9.18
C ASP A 69 0.14 -10.21 8.41
N VAL A 70 0.11 -8.95 8.84
CA VAL A 70 -0.58 -7.87 8.11
C VAL A 70 0.06 -7.63 6.73
N LEU A 71 1.37 -7.76 6.62
CA LEU A 71 2.08 -7.61 5.34
C LEU A 71 1.85 -8.79 4.39
N LYS A 72 1.79 -10.03 4.91
CA LYS A 72 1.41 -11.21 4.13
C LYS A 72 -0.05 -11.15 3.65
N ASP A 73 -0.95 -10.65 4.51
CA ASP A 73 -2.35 -10.44 4.13
C ASP A 73 -2.48 -9.36 3.03
N TYR A 74 -1.66 -8.30 3.10
CA TYR A 74 -1.56 -7.31 2.02
C TYR A 74 -1.13 -7.96 0.71
N GLU A 75 -0.03 -8.73 0.71
CA GLU A 75 0.51 -9.38 -0.48
C GLU A 75 -0.55 -10.28 -1.15
N ARG A 76 -1.20 -11.14 -0.36
CA ARG A 76 -2.28 -12.00 -0.83
C ARG A 76 -3.45 -11.21 -1.44
N GLN A 77 -3.89 -10.14 -0.78
CA GLN A 77 -4.99 -9.32 -1.29
C GLN A 77 -4.58 -8.57 -2.57
N THR A 78 -3.33 -8.13 -2.68
CA THR A 78 -2.83 -7.51 -3.91
C THR A 78 -2.70 -8.49 -5.06
N ASP A 79 -2.32 -9.74 -4.78
CA ASP A 79 -2.33 -10.80 -5.78
C ASP A 79 -3.73 -11.02 -6.32
N ASP A 80 -4.76 -10.98 -5.47
CA ASP A 80 -6.16 -11.15 -5.87
C ASP A 80 -6.75 -10.00 -6.71
N LEU A 81 -6.04 -8.86 -6.86
CA LEU A 81 -6.53 -7.71 -7.63
C LEU A 81 -6.76 -8.01 -9.13
N HIS A 82 -6.10 -9.03 -9.69
CA HIS A 82 -6.35 -9.45 -11.07
C HIS A 82 -7.77 -9.98 -11.30
N LYS A 83 -8.52 -10.28 -10.22
CA LYS A 83 -9.91 -10.75 -10.25
C LYS A 83 -10.93 -9.63 -10.40
N SER A 84 -10.52 -8.36 -10.29
CA SER A 84 -11.44 -7.22 -10.50
C SER A 84 -11.95 -7.18 -11.93
N GLU A 85 -13.27 -7.07 -12.11
CA GLU A 85 -13.91 -7.09 -13.42
C GLU A 85 -13.93 -5.70 -14.07
N THR A 86 -13.92 -4.65 -13.23
CA THR A 86 -13.93 -3.27 -13.69
C THR A 86 -12.74 -2.47 -13.15
N TRP A 87 -12.41 -1.39 -13.87
CA TRP A 87 -11.39 -0.44 -13.42
C TRP A 87 -11.74 0.20 -12.07
N LEU A 88 -13.03 0.50 -11.85
CA LEU A 88 -13.50 1.08 -10.59
C LEU A 88 -13.28 0.11 -9.43
N GLU A 89 -13.68 -1.17 -9.60
CA GLU A 89 -13.44 -2.21 -8.60
C GLU A 89 -11.95 -2.38 -8.30
N TYR A 90 -11.11 -2.40 -9.33
CA TYR A 90 -9.66 -2.49 -9.15
C TYR A 90 -9.12 -1.32 -8.32
N ILE A 91 -9.47 -0.08 -8.68
CA ILE A 91 -8.98 1.12 -7.99
C ILE A 91 -9.51 1.21 -6.55
N ASP A 92 -10.78 0.87 -6.33
CA ASP A 92 -11.37 0.86 -4.99
C ASP A 92 -10.75 -0.23 -4.11
N ALA A 93 -10.54 -1.43 -4.65
CA ALA A 93 -9.85 -2.51 -3.96
C ALA A 93 -8.42 -2.12 -3.58
N VAL A 94 -7.64 -1.55 -4.51
CA VAL A 94 -6.28 -1.04 -4.23
C VAL A 94 -6.31 0.00 -3.11
N ASN A 95 -7.28 0.91 -3.13
CA ASN A 95 -7.40 1.94 -2.09
C ASN A 95 -7.71 1.34 -0.73
N THR A 96 -8.66 0.41 -0.69
CA THR A 96 -9.12 -0.27 0.53
C THR A 96 -8.02 -1.10 1.16
N ILE A 97 -7.32 -1.92 0.36
CA ILE A 97 -6.19 -2.74 0.81
C ILE A 97 -5.10 -1.84 1.41
N ASN A 98 -4.62 -0.85 0.66
CA ASN A 98 -3.59 0.08 1.13
C ASN A 98 -4.00 0.80 2.42
N HIS A 99 -5.25 1.25 2.52
CA HIS A 99 -5.73 1.97 3.69
C HIS A 99 -5.83 1.08 4.94
N ARG A 100 -6.35 -0.14 4.78
CA ARG A 100 -6.47 -1.12 5.86
C ARG A 100 -5.09 -1.53 6.38
N THR A 101 -4.17 -1.88 5.47
CA THR A 101 -2.80 -2.28 5.83
C THR A 101 -2.06 -1.15 6.54
N LEU A 102 -2.16 0.09 6.04
CA LEU A 102 -1.55 1.26 6.68
C LEU A 102 -2.07 1.46 8.11
N THR A 103 -3.39 1.43 8.29
CA THR A 103 -4.03 1.64 9.60
C THR A 103 -3.62 0.57 10.61
N ASN A 104 -3.64 -0.70 10.19
CA ASN A 104 -3.25 -1.83 11.05
C ASN A 104 -1.78 -1.75 11.44
N LEU A 105 -0.88 -1.51 10.47
CA LEU A 105 0.56 -1.38 10.77
C LEU A 105 0.86 -0.21 11.69
N MET A 106 0.16 0.93 11.57
CA MET A 106 0.35 2.05 12.50
C MET A 106 -0.02 1.67 13.95
N LEU A 107 -1.09 0.89 14.14
CA LEU A 107 -1.51 0.42 15.46
C LEU A 107 -0.50 -0.57 16.04
N ILE A 108 -0.04 -1.51 15.21
CA ILE A 108 0.96 -2.52 15.61
C ILE A 108 2.29 -1.86 15.94
N ALA A 109 2.79 -0.98 15.06
CA ALA A 109 4.03 -0.23 15.27
C ALA A 109 4.01 0.54 16.61
N ARG A 110 2.88 1.17 16.96
CA ARG A 110 2.75 1.88 18.24
C ARG A 110 2.86 0.97 19.46
N LYS A 111 2.41 -0.28 19.37
CA LYS A 111 2.56 -1.27 20.44
C LYS A 111 4.00 -1.79 20.47
N ASP A 112 4.50 -2.16 19.30
CA ASP A 112 5.76 -2.85 19.09
C ASP A 112 7.00 -1.98 19.36
N LEU A 113 6.88 -0.65 19.24
CA LEU A 113 7.93 0.33 19.55
C LEU A 113 7.92 0.80 21.01
N LYS A 114 6.90 0.45 21.80
CA LYS A 114 6.84 0.77 23.24
C LYS A 114 7.44 -0.33 24.11
N GLN A 115 7.70 -1.50 23.53
CA GLN A 115 8.42 -2.60 24.14
C GLN A 115 9.93 -2.42 23.91
#